data_AF-A0A8H7DZY0-F1
#
_entry.id   AF-A0A8H7DZY0-F1
#
_cell.length_a   1.000
_cell.length_b   1.000
_cell.length_c   1.000
_cell.angle_alpha   90.00
_cell.angle_beta   90.00
_cell.angle_gamma   90.00
#
_symmetry.space_group_name_H-M   'P 1'
#
loop_
_entity.id
_entity.type
_entity.pdbx_description
1 polymer ?
#
loop_
_entity_poly.entity_id
_entity_poly.type
_entity_poly.pdbx_seq_one_letter_code
_entity_poly.pdbx_strand_id
1 'polypeptide(L)'
;MPRPQRNTQIPLRYRDSSPPPTQRSNNQAKRPKNDSKIVDRNQVDQALAVIEATEGADEPSTPISTELPQFKANYVENRAGAPRYTGLSALAFFQLFFSDFVIEMLSKETNKYAAAKLQNPIFLKKCHWVPITPAEILVFIGINLYFGLYHLAVRSDYWKFHNLGQFMSRDRWILIHRFFSTHSAPAPPNAP
;
A
#
# COMPACT_ATOMS: atom_id res chain seq x y z
N MET A 1 38.96 -15.63 39.47
CA MET A 1 37.55 -15.43 39.05
C MET A 1 37.53 -14.70 37.71
N PRO A 2 37.40 -15.41 36.57
CA PRO A 2 37.47 -14.80 35.24
C PRO A 2 36.10 -14.31 34.75
N ARG A 3 36.10 -13.13 34.10
CA ARG A 3 34.93 -12.57 33.37
C ARG A 3 34.70 -13.37 32.09
N PRO A 4 33.46 -13.74 31.75
CA PRO A 4 33.17 -14.29 30.43
C PRO A 4 33.01 -13.14 29.42
N GLN A 5 33.94 -13.06 28.47
CA GLN A 5 33.75 -12.37 27.20
C GLN A 5 32.63 -13.08 26.43
N ARG A 6 31.56 -12.38 26.03
CA ARG A 6 30.56 -12.93 25.11
C ARG A 6 30.76 -12.29 23.73
N ASN A 7 31.28 -13.15 22.86
CA ASN A 7 31.68 -12.96 21.49
C ASN A 7 30.52 -12.44 20.62
N THR A 8 30.79 -11.39 19.84
CA THR A 8 29.99 -10.92 18.70
C THR A 8 29.96 -11.97 17.60
N GLN A 9 28.76 -12.42 17.22
CA GLN A 9 28.55 -13.04 15.91
C GLN A 9 27.10 -12.83 15.47
N ILE A 10 26.93 -11.89 14.54
CA ILE A 10 25.73 -11.67 13.73
C ILE A 10 25.66 -12.82 12.71
N PRO A 11 24.58 -13.61 12.62
CA PRO A 11 24.39 -14.50 11.49
C PRO A 11 23.59 -13.77 10.39
N LEU A 12 24.30 -13.15 9.46
CA LEU A 12 23.80 -12.93 8.09
C LEU A 12 23.89 -14.28 7.36
N ARG A 13 22.78 -15.01 7.18
CA ARG A 13 22.58 -15.95 6.06
C ARG A 13 21.11 -16.05 5.68
N TYR A 14 20.71 -15.22 4.72
CA TYR A 14 19.63 -15.53 3.79
C TYR A 14 20.27 -16.37 2.67
N ARG A 15 20.00 -17.68 2.63
CA ARG A 15 20.29 -18.51 1.47
C ARG A 15 19.39 -19.75 1.43
N ASP A 16 18.61 -19.81 0.36
CA ASP A 16 18.00 -20.97 -0.30
C ASP A 16 17.27 -22.00 0.55
N SER A 17 15.93 -21.92 0.52
CA SER A 17 15.06 -23.07 0.75
C SER A 17 13.90 -23.00 -0.25
N SER A 18 14.16 -23.53 -1.45
CA SER A 18 13.13 -23.78 -2.47
C SER A 18 12.12 -24.82 -1.95
N PRO A 19 10.81 -24.64 -2.14
CA PRO A 19 9.83 -25.67 -1.81
C PRO A 19 9.89 -26.84 -2.82
N PRO A 20 9.56 -28.08 -2.38
CA PRO A 20 9.61 -29.28 -3.22
C PRO A 20 8.51 -29.32 -4.29
N PRO A 21 8.70 -30.07 -5.40
CA PRO A 21 7.78 -30.07 -6.54
C PRO A 21 6.50 -30.86 -6.25
N THR A 22 5.36 -30.18 -6.28
CA THR A 22 4.03 -30.80 -6.21
C THR A 22 3.68 -31.45 -7.55
N GLN A 23 3.28 -32.72 -7.49
CA GLN A 23 2.92 -33.56 -8.63
C GLN A 23 1.72 -33.00 -9.40
N ARG A 24 1.90 -32.90 -10.71
CA ARG A 24 0.96 -32.34 -11.68
C ARG A 24 -0.10 -33.39 -12.04
N SER A 25 -1.33 -33.21 -11.56
CA SER A 25 -2.49 -33.99 -11.97
C SER A 25 -2.88 -33.63 -13.41
N ASN A 26 -2.89 -34.65 -14.27
CA ASN A 26 -3.41 -34.60 -15.64
C ASN A 26 -4.93 -34.54 -15.61
N ASN A 27 -5.53 -33.46 -16.09
CA ASN A 27 -6.92 -33.42 -16.57
C ASN A 27 -6.98 -32.51 -17.80
N GLN A 28 -7.11 -33.12 -18.98
CA GLN A 28 -7.24 -32.46 -20.27
C GLN A 28 -8.66 -31.90 -20.43
N ALA A 29 -8.79 -30.57 -20.43
CA ALA A 29 -9.96 -29.87 -20.98
C ALA A 29 -9.57 -29.28 -22.35
N LYS A 30 -10.26 -29.73 -23.40
CA LYS A 30 -10.05 -29.32 -24.80
C LYS A 30 -10.32 -27.82 -24.97
N ARG A 31 -9.30 -27.05 -25.39
CA ARG A 31 -9.46 -25.66 -25.88
C ARG A 31 -9.88 -25.67 -27.36
N PRO A 32 -10.80 -24.79 -27.79
CA PRO A 32 -11.20 -24.70 -29.20
C PRO A 32 -10.08 -24.10 -30.06
N LYS A 33 -9.93 -24.65 -31.27
CA LYS A 33 -8.98 -24.21 -32.31
C LYS A 33 -9.47 -22.88 -32.91
N ASN A 34 -8.59 -21.90 -33.03
CA ASN A 34 -8.86 -20.63 -33.70
C ASN A 34 -8.10 -20.64 -35.02
N ASP A 35 -8.82 -20.69 -36.14
CA ASP A 35 -8.26 -20.72 -37.50
C ASP A 35 -7.81 -19.32 -37.91
N SER A 36 -6.50 -19.07 -37.84
CA SER A 36 -5.90 -17.86 -38.41
C SER A 36 -5.76 -18.01 -39.92
N LYS A 37 -6.56 -17.25 -40.67
CA LYS A 37 -6.46 -17.08 -42.13
C LYS A 37 -5.05 -16.61 -42.51
N ILE A 38 -4.39 -17.36 -43.37
CA ILE A 38 -3.09 -17.01 -43.96
C ILE A 38 -3.31 -15.86 -44.96
N VAL A 39 -2.64 -14.73 -44.72
CA VAL A 39 -2.61 -13.57 -45.63
C VAL A 39 -1.73 -13.90 -46.83
N ASP A 40 -2.28 -13.68 -48.04
CA ASP A 40 -1.67 -14.02 -49.32
C ASP A 40 -0.45 -13.11 -49.62
N ARG A 41 0.71 -13.73 -49.89
CA ARG A 41 1.99 -13.05 -50.12
C ARG A 41 1.94 -12.05 -51.29
N ASN A 42 1.06 -12.27 -52.26
CA ASN A 42 0.91 -11.40 -53.42
C ASN A 42 0.37 -10.00 -53.07
N GLN A 43 -0.31 -9.83 -51.93
CA GLN A 43 -0.77 -8.50 -51.49
C GLN A 43 0.36 -7.64 -50.91
N VAL A 44 1.43 -8.27 -50.43
CA VAL A 44 2.55 -7.59 -49.77
C VAL A 44 3.49 -6.97 -50.82
N ASP A 45 3.72 -7.69 -51.92
CA ASP A 45 4.56 -7.22 -53.03
C ASP A 45 3.89 -6.06 -53.79
N GLN A 46 2.56 -6.07 -53.88
CA GLN A 46 1.81 -5.01 -54.54
C GLN A 46 1.75 -3.71 -53.70
N ALA A 47 1.86 -3.81 -52.37
CA ALA A 47 1.97 -2.64 -51.49
C ALA A 47 3.38 -2.01 -51.53
N LEU A 48 4.43 -2.81 -51.74
CA LEU A 48 5.81 -2.34 -51.78
C LEU A 48 6.08 -1.49 -53.04
N ALA A 49 5.52 -1.88 -54.18
CA ALA A 49 5.63 -1.14 -55.44
C ALA A 49 4.92 0.23 -55.43
N VAL A 50 3.90 0.42 -54.58
CA VAL A 50 3.21 1.71 -54.43
C VAL A 50 4.06 2.73 -53.65
N ILE A 51 4.88 2.26 -52.71
CA ILE A 51 5.75 3.13 -51.90
C ILE A 51 6.91 3.67 -52.75
N GLU A 52 7.49 2.84 -53.63
CA GLU A 52 8.61 3.22 -54.51
C GLU A 52 8.23 4.19 -55.64
N ALA A 53 6.94 4.40 -55.92
CA ALA A 53 6.49 5.33 -56.95
C ALA A 53 6.27 6.79 -56.44
N THR A 54 6.65 7.09 -55.20
CA THR A 54 6.49 8.42 -54.58
C THR A 54 7.82 9.11 -54.26
N GLU A 55 8.84 8.92 -55.09
CA GLU A 55 10.01 9.82 -55.12
C GLU A 55 9.72 11.02 -56.02
N GLY A 56 9.50 12.19 -55.42
CA GLY A 56 9.45 13.44 -56.18
C GLY A 56 8.57 14.52 -55.56
N ALA A 57 8.95 15.04 -54.39
CA ALA A 57 8.57 16.39 -53.98
C ALA A 57 9.56 16.88 -52.90
N ASP A 58 10.53 17.68 -53.33
CA ASP A 58 11.37 18.52 -52.49
C ASP A 58 10.50 19.39 -51.57
N GLU A 59 10.60 19.16 -50.26
CA GLU A 59 10.27 20.15 -49.24
C GLU A 59 11.53 20.38 -48.40
N PRO A 60 12.04 21.62 -48.30
CA PRO A 60 13.25 21.91 -47.55
C PRO A 60 12.97 21.70 -46.06
N SER A 61 13.39 20.55 -45.54
CA SER A 61 13.43 20.28 -44.11
C SER A 61 14.34 21.33 -43.45
N THR A 62 13.71 22.34 -42.85
CA THR A 62 14.36 23.20 -41.87
C THR A 62 14.99 22.29 -40.82
N PRO A 63 16.27 22.49 -40.44
CA PRO A 63 16.89 21.67 -39.42
C PRO A 63 16.10 21.86 -38.14
N ILE A 64 15.36 20.82 -37.72
CA ILE A 64 14.80 20.75 -36.38
C ILE A 64 16.01 20.85 -35.46
N SER A 65 16.15 21.99 -34.77
CA SER A 65 17.20 22.21 -33.79
C SER A 65 17.20 21.01 -32.85
N THR A 66 18.26 20.21 -32.91
CA THR A 66 18.47 18.97 -32.16
C THR A 66 18.72 19.20 -30.67
N GLU A 67 18.51 20.42 -30.20
CA GLU A 67 18.78 20.81 -28.83
C GLU A 67 17.48 20.68 -28.03
N LEU A 68 17.37 19.54 -27.34
CA LEU A 68 16.34 19.35 -26.32
C LEU A 68 16.35 20.56 -25.38
N PRO A 69 15.18 21.18 -25.09
CA PRO A 69 15.12 22.31 -24.19
C PRO A 69 15.76 21.92 -22.85
N GLN A 70 16.89 22.57 -22.54
CA GLN A 70 17.64 22.25 -21.34
C GLN A 70 16.88 22.77 -20.13
N PHE A 71 16.24 21.86 -19.38
CA PHE A 71 15.62 22.19 -18.11
C PHE A 71 16.71 22.71 -17.15
N LYS A 72 16.68 24.01 -16.87
CA LYS A 72 17.42 24.61 -15.75
C LYS A 72 16.46 24.67 -14.58
N ALA A 73 16.67 23.83 -13.57
CA ALA A 73 15.97 23.96 -12.31
C ALA A 73 16.23 25.38 -11.78
N ASN A 74 15.18 26.19 -11.69
CA ASN A 74 15.26 27.45 -10.97
C ASN A 74 15.43 27.10 -9.49
N TYR A 75 16.68 27.06 -9.02
CA TYR A 75 16.99 26.93 -7.61
C TYR A 75 16.51 28.20 -6.93
N VAL A 76 15.31 28.17 -6.37
CA VAL A 76 14.87 29.23 -5.47
C VAL A 76 15.53 28.94 -4.14
N GLU A 77 16.52 29.75 -3.77
CA GLU A 77 17.08 29.74 -2.42
C GLU A 77 15.92 29.91 -1.42
N ASN A 78 15.69 28.88 -0.61
CA ASN A 78 14.79 28.87 0.54
C ASN A 78 13.40 29.51 0.34
N ARG A 79 12.50 28.82 -0.38
CA ARG A 79 11.04 29.02 -0.20
C ARG A 79 10.50 28.38 1.09
N ALA A 80 11.34 27.73 1.88
CA ALA A 80 10.97 27.28 3.21
C ALA A 80 10.88 28.53 4.09
N GLY A 81 9.69 29.16 4.12
CA GLY A 81 9.38 30.15 5.14
C GLY A 81 9.73 29.57 6.52
N ALA A 82 10.09 30.44 7.47
CA ALA A 82 10.49 30.02 8.80
C ALA A 82 9.49 28.98 9.35
N PRO A 83 9.97 27.88 9.98
CA PRO A 83 9.10 26.84 10.47
C PRO A 83 8.02 27.46 11.36
N ARG A 84 6.75 27.34 10.96
CA ARG A 84 5.59 27.93 11.67
C ARG A 84 5.42 27.40 13.10
N TYR A 85 6.09 26.29 13.41
CA TYR A 85 5.91 25.49 14.61
C TYR A 85 7.27 25.21 15.25
N THR A 86 7.96 26.26 15.71
CA THR A 86 9.18 26.13 16.52
C THR A 86 8.83 25.96 17.99
N GLY A 87 9.54 25.09 18.70
CA GLY A 87 9.40 24.92 20.16
C GLY A 87 8.22 24.06 20.65
N LEU A 88 7.42 23.48 19.75
CA LEU A 88 6.39 22.51 20.13
C LEU A 88 7.00 21.15 20.48
N SER A 89 6.44 20.49 21.49
CA SER A 89 6.74 19.07 21.73
C SER A 89 6.15 18.21 20.60
N ALA A 90 6.71 17.01 20.39
CA ALA A 90 6.21 16.09 19.37
C ALA A 90 4.71 15.77 19.55
N LEU A 91 4.26 15.64 20.81
CA LEU A 91 2.85 15.41 21.13
C LEU A 91 1.97 16.63 20.79
N ALA A 92 2.41 17.84 21.16
CA ALA A 92 1.66 19.05 20.86
C ALA A 92 1.55 19.29 19.35
N PHE A 93 2.61 18.97 18.60
CA PHE A 93 2.59 19.01 17.13
C PHE A 93 1.60 17.98 16.54
N PHE A 94 1.60 16.74 17.06
CA PHE A 94 0.64 15.71 16.65
C PHE A 94 -0.82 16.15 16.87
N GLN A 95 -1.11 16.77 18.01
CA GLN A 95 -2.44 17.24 18.38
C GLN A 95 -2.98 18.38 17.50
N LEU A 96 -2.12 19.06 16.72
CA LEU A 96 -2.56 20.03 15.70
C LEU A 96 -3.38 19.35 14.59
N PHE A 97 -3.10 18.08 14.30
CA PHE A 97 -3.77 17.31 13.25
C PHE A 97 -4.79 16.33 13.82
N PHE A 98 -4.51 15.77 14.99
CA PHE A 98 -5.35 14.81 15.70
C PHE A 98 -5.89 15.45 16.97
N SER A 99 -6.84 16.36 16.81
CA SER A 99 -7.54 16.97 17.94
C SER A 99 -8.46 15.95 18.61
N ASP A 100 -8.85 16.22 19.86
CA ASP A 100 -9.77 15.36 20.62
C ASP A 100 -11.06 15.10 19.84
N PHE A 101 -11.60 16.13 19.19
CA PHE A 101 -12.77 16.01 18.31
C PHE A 101 -12.56 14.98 17.19
N VAL A 102 -11.40 14.98 16.53
CA VAL A 102 -11.10 14.02 15.46
C VAL A 102 -11.01 12.61 16.01
N ILE A 103 -10.36 12.43 17.17
CA ILE A 103 -10.22 11.11 17.80
C ILE A 103 -11.59 10.57 18.24
N GLU A 104 -12.44 11.40 18.83
CA GLU A 104 -13.81 11.04 19.20
C GLU A 104 -14.65 10.66 17.99
N MET A 105 -14.57 11.44 16.92
CA MET A 105 -15.26 11.18 15.66
C MET A 105 -14.83 9.82 15.08
N LEU A 106 -13.52 9.56 15.00
CA LEU A 106 -12.98 8.28 14.53
C LEU A 106 -13.47 7.11 15.37
N SER A 107 -13.50 7.28 16.70
CA SER A 107 -14.01 6.28 17.63
C SER A 107 -15.48 5.96 17.35
N LYS A 108 -16.31 7.00 17.18
CA LYS A 108 -17.75 6.87 16.94
C LYS A 108 -18.05 6.23 15.59
N GLU A 109 -17.41 6.68 14.52
CA GLU A 109 -17.66 6.17 13.17
C GLU A 109 -17.18 4.73 13.01
N THR A 110 -16.03 4.37 13.60
CA THR A 110 -15.54 3.00 13.61
C THR A 110 -16.49 2.06 14.36
N ASN A 111 -17.01 2.48 15.52
CA ASN A 111 -18.01 1.71 16.27
C ASN A 111 -19.31 1.53 15.48
N LYS A 112 -19.79 2.60 14.84
CA LYS A 112 -20.98 2.56 13.98
C LYS A 112 -20.79 1.59 12.80
N TYR A 113 -19.63 1.65 12.15
CA TYR A 113 -19.29 0.77 11.04
C TYR A 113 -19.24 -0.70 11.48
N ALA A 114 -18.59 -0.98 12.61
CA ALA A 114 -18.52 -2.33 13.17
C ALA A 114 -19.92 -2.87 13.48
N ALA A 115 -20.78 -2.08 14.13
CA ALA A 115 -22.15 -2.47 14.43
C ALA A 115 -22.93 -2.82 13.16
N ALA A 116 -22.83 -1.99 12.11
CA ALA A 116 -23.49 -2.25 10.83
C ALA A 116 -22.97 -3.55 10.16
N LYS A 117 -21.66 -3.81 10.20
CA LYS A 117 -21.08 -5.03 9.62
C LYS A 117 -21.41 -6.30 10.40
N LEU A 118 -21.54 -6.20 11.72
CA LEU A 118 -21.84 -7.33 12.60
C LEU A 118 -23.30 -7.77 12.56
N GLN A 119 -24.19 -6.96 11.97
CA GLN A 119 -25.55 -7.43 11.63
C GLN A 119 -25.51 -8.59 10.63
N ASN A 120 -24.43 -8.74 9.86
CA ASN A 120 -24.26 -9.90 9.00
C ASN A 120 -23.85 -11.15 9.82
N PRO A 121 -24.64 -12.23 9.81
CA PRO A 121 -24.41 -13.43 10.64
C PRO A 121 -23.05 -14.09 10.44
N ILE A 122 -22.43 -13.93 9.26
CA ILE A 122 -21.11 -14.47 8.95
C ILE A 122 -20.02 -13.78 9.79
N PHE A 123 -20.17 -12.47 10.02
CA PHE A 123 -19.21 -11.68 10.77
C PHE A 123 -19.44 -11.80 12.28
N LEU A 124 -20.70 -11.90 12.72
CA LEU A 124 -21.06 -12.03 14.13
C LEU A 124 -20.44 -13.28 14.78
N LYS A 125 -20.46 -14.42 14.09
CA LYS A 125 -19.91 -15.69 14.61
C LYS A 125 -18.38 -15.71 14.73
N LYS A 126 -17.68 -14.79 14.06
CA LYS A 126 -16.21 -14.79 13.93
C LYS A 126 -15.54 -13.62 14.66
N CYS A 127 -16.30 -12.67 15.18
CA CYS A 127 -15.75 -11.47 15.81
C CYS A 127 -16.47 -11.15 17.13
N HIS A 128 -15.70 -11.18 18.22
CA HIS A 128 -16.10 -10.59 19.49
C HIS A 128 -15.72 -9.11 19.47
N TRP A 129 -16.59 -8.28 18.89
CA TRP A 129 -16.36 -6.83 18.85
C TRP A 129 -16.76 -6.20 20.18
N VAL A 130 -15.83 -5.43 20.73
CA VAL A 130 -16.07 -4.54 21.87
C VAL A 130 -15.96 -3.11 21.35
N PRO A 131 -16.93 -2.21 21.66
CA PRO A 131 -16.84 -0.82 21.25
C PRO A 131 -15.49 -0.21 21.65
N ILE A 132 -14.89 0.52 20.71
CA ILE A 132 -13.61 1.18 20.92
C ILE A 132 -13.79 2.50 21.65
N THR A 133 -12.78 2.88 22.42
CA THR A 133 -12.69 4.19 23.08
C THR A 133 -11.77 5.14 22.31
N PRO A 134 -11.89 6.47 22.51
CA PRO A 134 -10.94 7.45 21.97
C PRO A 134 -9.47 7.15 22.35
N ALA A 135 -9.24 6.70 23.58
CA ALA A 135 -7.91 6.30 24.03
C ALA A 135 -7.34 5.11 23.24
N GLU A 136 -8.17 4.11 22.92
CA GLU A 136 -7.75 2.99 22.07
C GLU A 136 -7.42 3.45 20.64
N ILE A 137 -8.12 4.44 20.09
CA ILE A 137 -7.78 5.03 18.79
C ILE A 137 -6.41 5.69 18.83
N LEU A 138 -6.09 6.44 19.90
CA LEU A 138 -4.76 7.04 20.06
C LEU A 138 -3.66 5.99 20.13
N VAL A 139 -3.86 4.92 20.89
CA VAL A 139 -2.91 3.79 20.93
C VAL A 139 -2.77 3.13 19.57
N PHE A 140 -3.89 2.92 18.86
CA PHE A 140 -3.90 2.37 17.51
C PHE A 140 -3.09 3.24 16.55
N ILE A 141 -3.30 4.55 16.53
CA ILE A 141 -2.55 5.50 15.70
C ILE A 141 -1.07 5.48 16.09
N GLY A 142 -0.73 5.49 17.38
CA GLY A 142 0.64 5.40 17.86
C GLY A 142 1.37 4.15 17.37
N ILE A 143 0.70 3.00 17.37
CA ILE A 143 1.23 1.75 16.80
C ILE A 143 1.45 1.87 15.29
N ASN A 144 0.52 2.49 14.55
CA ASN A 144 0.69 2.69 13.10
C ASN A 144 1.86 3.64 12.78
N LEU A 145 2.05 4.69 13.57
CA LEU A 145 3.23 5.56 13.46
C LEU A 145 4.51 4.78 13.74
N TYR A 146 4.50 3.89 14.74
CA TYR A 146 5.64 3.04 15.06
C TYR A 146 6.06 2.12 13.90
N PHE A 147 5.10 1.57 13.14
CA PHE A 147 5.40 0.80 11.93
C PHE A 147 6.05 1.63 10.82
N GLY A 148 5.87 2.95 10.83
CA GLY A 148 6.58 3.86 9.93
C GLY A 148 8.02 4.12 10.35
N LEU A 149 8.37 3.87 11.62
CA LEU A 149 9.72 4.08 12.16
C LEU A 149 10.58 2.82 12.06
N TYR A 150 9.97 1.65 12.27
CA TYR A 150 10.64 0.36 12.22
C TYR A 150 10.01 -0.48 11.12
N HIS A 151 10.82 -1.04 10.24
CA HIS A 151 10.35 -1.85 9.12
C HIS A 151 10.61 -3.34 9.39
N LEU A 152 9.55 -4.07 9.71
CA LEU A 152 9.55 -5.54 9.75
C LEU A 152 8.76 -6.10 8.57
N ALA A 153 9.20 -7.26 8.05
CA ALA A 153 8.55 -7.93 6.92
C ALA A 153 7.13 -8.40 7.26
N VAL A 154 6.89 -8.82 8.51
CA VAL A 154 5.60 -9.35 8.96
C VAL A 154 5.05 -8.52 10.10
N ARG A 155 3.80 -8.05 9.98
CA ARG A 155 3.16 -7.20 10.99
C ARG A 155 2.99 -7.88 12.35
N SER A 156 2.88 -9.21 12.40
CA SER A 156 2.79 -9.94 13.67
C SER A 156 4.08 -9.88 14.48
N ASP A 157 5.21 -9.61 13.83
CA ASP A 157 6.52 -9.68 14.48
C ASP A 157 6.80 -8.48 15.38
N TYR A 158 6.12 -7.34 15.17
CA TYR A 158 6.18 -6.22 16.11
C TYR A 158 5.72 -6.59 17.52
N TRP A 159 4.71 -7.46 17.63
CA TRP A 159 4.24 -7.94 18.94
C TRP A 159 5.22 -8.91 19.61
N LYS A 160 6.08 -9.58 18.83
CA LYS A 160 7.08 -10.52 19.36
C LYS A 160 8.37 -9.80 19.78
N PHE A 161 8.88 -8.91 18.93
CA PHE A 161 10.21 -8.32 19.11
C PHE A 161 10.19 -6.93 19.77
N HIS A 162 9.10 -6.17 19.61
CA HIS A 162 9.01 -4.78 20.09
C HIS A 162 8.02 -4.60 21.25
N ASN A 163 7.53 -5.72 21.83
CA ASN A 163 6.63 -5.76 22.98
C ASN A 163 5.42 -4.80 22.86
N LEU A 164 4.83 -4.70 21.67
CA LEU A 164 3.62 -3.86 21.46
C LEU A 164 2.41 -4.36 22.25
N GLY A 165 2.45 -5.62 22.70
CA GLY A 165 1.40 -6.22 23.52
C GLY A 165 1.11 -5.49 24.82
N GLN A 166 2.06 -4.71 25.34
CA GLN A 166 1.86 -3.89 26.55
C GLN A 166 0.86 -2.74 26.34
N PHE A 167 0.69 -2.27 25.09
CA PHE A 167 -0.21 -1.16 24.77
C PHE A 167 -1.54 -1.64 24.20
N MET A 168 -1.49 -2.65 23.32
CA MET A 168 -2.67 -3.23 22.69
C MET A 168 -2.34 -4.64 22.22
N SER A 169 -3.25 -5.60 22.41
CA SER A 169 -3.05 -6.94 21.87
C SER A 169 -3.06 -6.93 20.35
N ARG A 170 -2.33 -7.86 19.73
CA ARG A 170 -2.29 -8.01 18.26
C ARG A 170 -3.70 -8.18 17.68
N ASP A 171 -4.51 -9.02 18.33
CA ASP A 171 -5.85 -9.34 17.84
C ASP A 171 -6.79 -8.14 17.97
N ARG A 172 -6.67 -7.35 19.04
CA ARG A 172 -7.41 -6.08 19.18
C ARG A 172 -7.01 -5.09 18.09
N TRP A 173 -5.71 -4.94 17.82
CA TRP A 173 -5.23 -4.07 16.75
C TRP A 173 -5.76 -4.52 15.37
N ILE A 174 -5.74 -5.82 15.07
CA ILE A 174 -6.27 -6.39 13.81
C ILE A 174 -7.77 -6.10 13.69
N LEU A 175 -8.53 -6.28 14.78
CA LEU A 175 -9.96 -5.98 14.80
C LEU A 175 -10.24 -4.51 14.52
N ILE A 176 -9.53 -3.60 15.19
CA ILE A 176 -9.67 -2.16 14.96
C ILE A 176 -9.30 -1.83 13.52
N HIS A 177 -8.16 -2.32 13.01
CA HIS A 177 -7.74 -2.11 11.63
C HIS A 177 -8.77 -2.61 10.60
N ARG A 178 -9.48 -3.70 10.90
CA ARG A 178 -10.51 -4.26 10.02
C ARG A 178 -11.76 -3.39 9.92
N PHE A 179 -12.16 -2.76 11.02
CA PHE A 179 -13.40 -1.98 11.11
C PHE A 179 -13.17 -0.47 11.08
N PHE A 180 -11.92 -0.02 11.04
CA PHE A 180 -11.55 1.39 10.98
C PHE A 180 -12.27 2.08 9.82
N SER A 181 -13.08 3.08 10.14
CA SER A 181 -13.83 3.86 9.15
C SER A 181 -13.81 5.34 9.53
N THR A 182 -13.62 6.18 8.51
CA THR A 182 -13.68 7.65 8.61
C THR A 182 -15.03 8.21 8.18
N HIS A 183 -15.87 7.37 7.57
CA HIS A 183 -17.19 7.75 7.09
C HIS A 183 -18.24 6.85 7.72
N SER A 184 -19.41 7.43 7.94
CA SER A 184 -20.58 6.67 8.34
C SER A 184 -20.91 5.67 7.24
N ALA A 185 -20.99 4.38 7.60
CA ALA A 185 -21.71 3.43 6.75
C ALA A 185 -23.13 3.96 6.51
N PRO A 186 -23.68 3.87 5.29
CA PRO A 186 -25.10 4.11 5.09
C PRO A 186 -25.87 3.15 5.99
N ALA A 187 -26.93 3.66 6.63
CA ALA A 187 -27.79 2.85 7.48
C ALA A 187 -28.22 1.59 6.70
N PRO A 188 -28.23 0.40 7.34
CA PRO A 188 -28.78 -0.78 6.70
C PRO A 188 -30.22 -0.46 6.26
N PRO A 189 -30.64 -0.87 5.05
CA PRO A 189 -31.92 -0.47 4.47
C PRO A 189 -33.16 -0.88 5.31
N ASN A 190 -32.96 -1.65 6.38
CA ASN A 190 -34.01 -2.22 7.22
C ASN A 190 -33.83 -1.87 8.73
N ALA A 191 -33.37 -0.66 9.05
CA ALA A 191 -33.51 -0.17 10.43
C ALA A 191 -34.96 0.29 10.65
N PRO A 192 -35.65 -0.17 11.71
CA PRO A 192 -37.05 0.16 11.99
C PRO A 192 -37.28 1.63 12.33
#